data_AF-C8NA82-F1
#
_entry.id   AF-C8NA82-F1
#
_cell.length_a   1.000
_cell.length_b   1.000
_cell.length_c   1.000
_cell.angle_alpha   90.00
_cell.angle_beta   90.00
_cell.angle_gamma   90.00
#
_symmetry.space_group_name_H-M   'P 1'
#
loop_
_entity.id
_entity.type
_entity.pdbx_description
1 polymer ?
#
loop_
_entity_poly.entity_id
_entity_poly.type
_entity_poly.pdbx_seq_one_letter_code
_entity_poly.pdbx_strand_id
1 'polypeptide(L)' 'MIGEYSLLKGGLTPDRFESDDFIRFVTPKMMAHRRARYLQLAARYGVTLGAREVWQVRDAADFNALLAAAYAAQRSA' A
#
# COMPACT_ATOMS: atom_id res chain seq x y z
N MET A 1 8.85 13.29 8.75
CA MET A 1 8.58 11.91 9.22
C MET A 1 9.48 11.53 10.40
N ILE A 2 10.82 11.48 10.24
CA ILE A 2 11.73 11.15 11.37
C ILE A 2 11.65 12.18 12.50
N GLY A 3 11.83 13.48 12.21
CA GLY A 3 11.73 14.53 13.24
C GLY A 3 10.34 14.65 13.88
N GLU A 4 9.29 14.41 13.09
CA GLU A 4 7.91 14.41 13.58
C GLU A 4 7.67 13.27 14.58
N TYR A 5 8.15 12.06 14.26
CA TYR A 5 8.08 10.93 15.18
C TYR A 5 8.96 11.11 16.41
N SER A 6 10.16 11.69 16.25
CA SER A 6 11.05 12.06 17.35
C SER A 6 10.32 12.93 18.37
N LEU A 7 9.71 14.04 17.93
CA LEU A 7 8.97 14.94 18.81
C LEU A 7 7.77 14.25 19.49
N LEU A 8 7.03 13.40 18.76
CA LEU A 8 5.92 12.64 19.30
C LEU A 8 6.33 11.69 20.44
N LYS A 9 7.57 11.18 20.39
CA LYS A 9 8.14 10.25 21.38
C LYS A 9 9.05 10.93 22.41
N GLY A 10 8.98 12.25 22.54
CA GLY A 10 9.74 12.99 23.55
C GLY A 10 11.17 13.35 23.15
N GLY A 11 11.42 13.53 21.85
CA GLY A 11 12.72 13.94 21.32
C GLY A 11 13.74 12.80 21.18
N LEU A 12 13.28 11.55 21.07
CA LEU A 12 14.18 10.41 20.86
C LEU A 12 15.00 10.58 19.57
N THR A 13 16.24 10.10 19.61
CA THR A 13 17.06 9.95 18.41
C THR A 13 16.63 8.70 17.62
N PRO A 14 16.85 8.64 16.29
CA PRO A 14 16.36 7.55 15.45
C PRO A 14 16.82 6.14 15.87
N ASP A 15 18.01 6.01 16.46
CA ASP A 15 18.55 4.76 17.00
C ASP A 15 17.78 4.23 18.23
N ARG A 16 16.93 5.08 18.84
CA ARG A 16 16.08 4.74 19.99
C ARG A 16 14.63 4.52 19.62
N PHE A 17 14.27 4.55 18.34
CA PHE A 17 12.90 4.33 17.92
C PHE A 17 12.51 2.86 18.11
N GLU A 18 11.32 2.64 18.68
CA GLU A 18 10.65 1.36 18.53
C GLU A 18 10.26 1.21 17.05
N SER A 19 10.79 0.18 16.40
CA SER A 19 10.73 0.01 14.95
C SER A 19 9.31 -0.28 14.48
N ASP A 20 8.58 -1.07 15.26
CA ASP A 20 7.23 -1.53 14.96
C ASP A 20 6.23 -0.36 15.00
N ASP A 21 6.36 0.52 15.99
CA ASP A 21 5.58 1.74 16.14
C ASP A 21 5.96 2.78 15.08
N PHE A 22 7.25 2.94 14.79
CA PHE A 22 7.69 3.85 13.73
C PHE A 22 7.17 3.44 12.35
N ILE A 23 7.21 2.14 12.02
CA ILE A 23 6.69 1.62 10.74
C ILE A 23 5.17 1.85 10.63
N ARG A 24 4.42 1.63 11.72
CA ARG A 24 2.96 1.91 11.73
C ARG A 24 2.66 3.40 11.56
N PHE A 25 3.50 4.28 12.12
CA PHE A 25 3.37 5.73 11.95
C PHE A 25 3.70 6.20 10.53
N VAL A 26 4.81 5.72 9.95
CA VAL A 26 5.36 6.29 8.72
C VAL A 26 4.73 5.71 7.45
N THR A 27 4.38 4.42 7.47
CA THR A 27 3.88 3.69 6.28
C THR A 27 2.63 4.35 5.68
N PRO A 28 1.58 4.70 6.44
CA PRO A 28 0.40 5.34 5.87
C PRO A 28 0.71 6.64 5.12
N LYS A 29 1.63 7.45 5.67
CA LYS A 29 2.04 8.73 5.06
C LYS A 29 2.84 8.52 3.78
N MET A 30 3.75 7.54 3.80
CA MET A 30 4.53 7.17 2.62
C MET A 30 3.63 6.62 1.50
N MET A 31 2.65 5.79 1.87
CA MET A 31 1.66 5.26 0.94
C MET A 31 0.77 6.38 0.38
N ALA A 32 0.31 7.32 1.22
CA ALA A 32 -0.46 8.47 0.75
C ALA A 32 0.31 9.29 -0.29
N HIS A 33 1.60 9.53 -0.07
CA HIS A 33 2.45 10.25 -1.02
C HIS A 33 2.55 9.55 -2.39
N ARG A 34 2.62 8.21 -2.40
CA ARG A 34 2.76 7.43 -3.63
C ARG A 34 1.43 7.07 -4.29
N ARG A 35 0.32 7.08 -3.54
CA ARG A 35 -0.99 6.58 -3.97
C ARG A 35 -1.45 7.21 -5.29
N ALA A 36 -1.39 8.53 -5.41
CA ALA A 36 -1.83 9.21 -6.62
C ALA A 36 -1.06 8.75 -7.87
N ARG A 37 0.27 8.61 -7.77
CA ARG A 37 1.12 8.15 -8.88
C ARG A 37 0.82 6.69 -9.27
N TYR A 38 0.64 5.82 -8.29
CA TYR A 38 0.31 4.42 -8.56
C TYR A 38 -1.08 4.25 -9.18
N LEU A 39 -2.06 5.04 -8.75
CA LEU A 39 -3.39 5.05 -9.37
C LEU A 39 -3.33 5.53 -10.83
N GLN A 40 -2.52 6.54 -11.15
CA GLN A 40 -2.31 6.98 -12.53
C GLN A 40 -1.65 5.89 -13.39
N LEU A 41 -0.64 5.19 -12.85
CA LEU A 41 -0.01 4.07 -13.54
C LEU A 41 -0.99 2.93 -13.77
N ALA A 42 -1.79 2.56 -12.76
CA ALA A 42 -2.82 1.54 -12.89
C ALA A 42 -3.86 1.96 -13.95
N ALA A 43 -4.39 3.18 -13.88
CA ALA A 43 -5.35 3.69 -14.87
C ALA A 43 -4.79 3.64 -16.30
N ARG A 44 -3.49 3.90 -16.49
CA ARG A 44 -2.86 3.86 -17.81
C ARG A 44 -2.50 2.44 -18.27
N TYR A 45 -1.97 1.60 -17.39
CA TYR A 45 -1.28 0.36 -17.79
C TYR A 45 -1.84 -0.94 -17.20
N GLY A 46 -2.69 -0.91 -16.18
CA GLY A 46 -3.29 -2.12 -15.63
C GLY A 46 -4.56 -1.92 -14.81
N VAL A 47 -4.69 -2.67 -13.72
CA VAL A 47 -5.83 -2.60 -12.80
C VAL A 47 -5.36 -2.52 -11.35
N THR A 48 -6.25 -2.13 -10.46
CA THR A 48 -6.00 -2.17 -9.02
C THR A 48 -6.69 -3.39 -8.42
N LEU A 49 -5.96 -4.15 -7.60
CA LEU A 49 -6.52 -5.26 -6.83
C LEU A 49 -6.65 -4.85 -5.36
N GLY A 50 -7.76 -5.19 -4.72
CA GLY A 50 -7.96 -4.94 -3.30
C GLY A 50 -7.05 -5.83 -2.46
N ALA A 51 -6.37 -5.25 -1.47
CA ALA A 51 -5.46 -6.01 -0.61
C ALA A 51 -6.15 -7.22 0.05
N ARG A 52 -7.38 -7.06 0.57
CA ARG A 52 -8.10 -8.17 1.21
C ARG A 52 -8.42 -9.33 0.26
N GLU A 53 -8.66 -9.03 -1.01
CA GLU A 53 -8.93 -10.05 -2.04
C GLU A 53 -7.66 -10.81 -2.39
N VAL A 54 -6.54 -10.08 -2.54
CA VAL A 54 -5.22 -10.67 -2.75
C VAL A 54 -4.83 -11.61 -1.60
N TRP A 55 -5.19 -11.29 -0.36
CA TRP A 55 -4.94 -12.16 0.80
C TRP A 55 -5.71 -13.50 0.76
N GLN A 56 -6.75 -13.62 -0.06
CA GLN A 56 -7.48 -14.88 -0.24
C GLN A 56 -6.88 -15.78 -1.33
N VAL A 57 -5.92 -15.28 -2.11
CA VAL A 57 -5.28 -16.02 -3.21
C VAL A 57 -4.41 -17.13 -2.64
N ARG A 58 -4.68 -18.39 -3.01
CA ARG A 58 -3.92 -19.56 -2.55
C ARG A 58 -2.97 -20.10 -3.61
N ASP A 59 -3.33 -19.91 -4.88
CA ASP A 59 -2.58 -20.40 -6.02
C ASP A 59 -2.69 -19.47 -7.25
N ALA A 60 -2.06 -19.87 -8.35
CA ALA A 60 -2.06 -19.10 -9.58
C ALA A 60 -3.45 -19.01 -10.23
N ALA A 61 -4.32 -20.01 -10.05
CA ALA A 61 -5.66 -20.01 -10.61
C ALA A 61 -6.54 -18.98 -9.90
N ASP A 62 -6.47 -18.93 -8.57
CA ASP A 62 -7.14 -17.90 -7.75
C ASP A 62 -6.69 -16.48 -8.18
N PHE A 63 -5.39 -16.28 -8.40
CA PHE A 63 -4.86 -14.98 -8.84
C PHE A 63 -5.38 -14.59 -10.23
N ASN A 64 -5.35 -15.53 -11.18
CA ASN A 64 -5.82 -15.28 -12.54
C ASN A 64 -7.32 -14.94 -12.56
N ALA A 65 -8.13 -15.61 -11.74
CA ALA A 65 -9.54 -15.31 -11.59
C ALA A 65 -9.77 -13.90 -11.01
N LEU A 66 -9.03 -13.53 -9.96
CA LEU A 66 -9.09 -12.18 -9.37
C LEU A 66 -8.69 -11.10 -10.39
N LEU A 67 -7.60 -11.32 -11.12
CA LEU A 67 -7.13 -10.38 -12.14
C LEU A 67 -8.13 -10.21 -13.28
N ALA A 68 -8.71 -11.32 -13.77
CA ALA A 68 -9.72 -11.29 -14.82
C ALA A 68 -10.98 -10.52 -14.37
N ALA A 69 -11.44 -10.74 -13.14
CA ALA A 69 -12.57 -10.01 -12.57
C ALA A 69 -12.28 -8.50 -12.45
N ALA A 70 -11.10 -8.13 -11.94
CA ALA A 70 -10.70 -6.73 -11.83
C ALA A 70 -10.55 -6.05 -13.21
N TYR A 71 -10.00 -6.77 -14.20
CA TYR A 71 -9.92 -6.31 -15.58
C TYR A 71 -11.31 -6.06 -16.16
N ALA A 72 -12.22 -7.02 -15.99
CA ALA A 72 -13.60 -6.86 -16.44
C ALA A 72 -14.29 -5.65 -15.79
N ALA A 73 -14.09 -5.40 -14.49
CA ALA A 73 -14.72 -4.30 -13.79
C ALA A 73 -14.12 -2.91 -14.12
N GLN A 74 -12.83 -2.82 -14.45
CA GLN A 74 -12.11 -1.54 -14.56
C GLN A 74 -11.74 -1.16 -16.00
N ARG A 75 -11.75 -2.10 -16.93
CA ARG A 75 -11.26 -1.92 -18.31
C ARG A 75 -12.27 -2.30 -19.39
N SER A 76 -13.35 -3.00 -19.05
CA SER A 76 -14.43 -3.24 -20.03
C SER A 76 -15.11 -1.90 -20.32
N ALA A 77 -15.20 -1.56 -21.60
CA ALA A 77 -15.96 -0.40 -22.08
C ALA A 77 -17.46 -0.57 -21.82
#